data_AF-A0A7J8K468-F1
#
_entry.id   AF-A0A7J8K468-F1
#
_cell.length_a   1.000
_cell.length_b   1.000
_cell.length_c   1.000
_cell.angle_alpha   90.00
_cell.angle_beta   90.00
_cell.angle_gamma   90.00
#
_symmetry.space_group_name_H-M   'P 1'
#
loop_
_entity.id
_entity.type
_entity.pdbx_description
1 polymer ?
#
loop_
_entity_poly.entity_id
_entity_poly.type
_entity_poly.pdbx_seq_one_letter_code
_entity_poly.pdbx_strand_id
1 'polypeptide(L)'
;MEPPLEFLTMDEESVPIMYRNLPEYKELLQLKKLKKQKLQQMQAESGFVQHVGFKCDNCGIEPIQGVRWHCQDCPPEMSLDFCDSCSDCLHETDIHKEDHQLEPVYRSETFLDRDYCVSQGTSYNYLDPNYFPANR
;
A
#
# COMPACT_ATOMS: atom_id res chain seq x y z
N MET A 1 -21.20 -30.25 3.27
CA MET A 1 -20.91 -29.06 4.10
C MET A 1 -19.39 -29.03 4.24
N GLU A 2 -18.74 -28.23 3.41
CA GLU A 2 -17.29 -28.01 3.51
C GLU A 2 -17.03 -26.92 4.56
N PRO A 3 -15.97 -27.02 5.37
CA PRO A 3 -15.64 -25.99 6.33
C PRO A 3 -15.06 -24.76 5.61
N PRO A 4 -15.22 -23.54 6.18
CA PRO A 4 -14.68 -22.34 5.56
C PRO A 4 -13.15 -22.38 5.60
N LEU A 5 -12.54 -21.84 4.55
CA LEU A 5 -11.10 -21.59 4.46
C LEU A 5 -10.66 -20.66 5.59
N GLU A 6 -10.24 -21.23 6.70
CA GLU A 6 -9.43 -20.53 7.70
C GLU A 6 -8.17 -20.04 6.99
N PHE A 7 -8.13 -18.73 6.79
CA PHE A 7 -6.93 -17.98 6.44
C PHE A 7 -5.80 -18.50 7.34
N LEU A 8 -4.80 -19.17 6.75
CA LEU A 8 -3.75 -19.89 7.46
C LEU A 8 -2.96 -18.95 8.39
N THR A 9 -3.46 -18.72 9.60
CA THR A 9 -2.60 -18.67 10.77
C THR A 9 -2.07 -20.09 10.87
N MET A 10 -0.97 -20.35 10.17
CA MET A 10 -0.18 -21.57 10.36
C MET A 10 0.32 -21.48 11.81
N ASP A 11 -0.54 -21.98 12.69
CA ASP A 11 -0.46 -21.80 14.12
C ASP A 11 0.86 -22.41 14.56
N GLU A 12 1.59 -21.69 15.41
CA GLU A 12 2.92 -22.09 15.87
C GLU A 12 2.91 -23.49 16.50
N GLU A 13 1.72 -23.94 16.92
CA GLU A 13 1.43 -25.24 17.48
C GLU A 13 1.57 -26.40 16.47
N SER A 14 1.40 -26.16 15.17
CA SER A 14 1.47 -27.19 14.11
C SER A 14 2.90 -27.66 13.78
N VAL A 15 3.93 -26.89 14.14
CA VAL A 15 5.32 -27.19 13.81
C VAL A 15 5.90 -28.19 14.82
N PRO A 16 6.34 -29.39 14.37
CA PRO A 16 6.89 -30.40 15.27
C PRO A 16 8.03 -29.87 16.14
N ILE A 17 8.05 -30.28 17.41
CA ILE A 17 8.98 -29.79 18.45
C ILE A 17 10.45 -29.89 18.00
N MET A 18 10.80 -30.91 17.21
CA MET A 18 12.15 -31.11 16.67
C MET A 18 12.64 -29.96 15.79
N TYR A 19 11.74 -29.32 15.04
CA TYR A 19 12.07 -28.20 14.17
C TYR A 19 12.11 -26.86 14.91
N ARG A 20 11.46 -26.74 16.08
CA ARG A 20 11.41 -25.48 16.85
C ARG A 20 12.78 -25.03 17.38
N ASN A 21 13.69 -25.98 17.59
CA ASN A 21 15.02 -25.70 18.11
C ASN A 21 16.03 -25.30 17.02
N LEU A 22 15.70 -25.55 15.74
CA LEU A 22 16.57 -25.23 14.61
C LEU A 22 16.79 -23.71 14.49
N PRO A 23 18.01 -23.27 14.14
CA PRO A 23 18.31 -21.86 13.96
C PRO A 23 17.44 -21.22 12.86
N GLU A 24 17.17 -21.95 11.78
CA GLU A 24 16.34 -21.49 10.65
C GLU A 24 14.91 -21.19 11.10
N TYR A 25 14.34 -22.03 11.97
CA TYR A 25 13.00 -21.78 12.51
C TYR A 25 12.96 -20.51 13.35
N LYS A 26 13.97 -20.29 14.21
CA LYS A 26 14.07 -19.07 15.02
C LYS A 26 14.22 -17.82 14.15
N GLU A 27 14.97 -17.90 13.06
CA GLU A 27 15.07 -16.81 12.08
C GLU A 27 13.73 -16.53 11.41
N LEU A 28 13.00 -17.57 10.98
CA LEU A 28 11.65 -17.41 10.43
C LEU A 28 10.70 -16.72 11.42
N LEU A 29 10.78 -17.03 12.72
CA LEU A 29 9.99 -16.34 13.75
C LEU A 29 10.32 -14.85 13.84
N GLN A 30 11.61 -14.50 13.79
CA GLN A 30 12.05 -13.11 13.79
C GLN A 30 11.56 -12.37 12.55
N LEU A 31 11.67 -12.99 11.38
CA LEU A 31 11.17 -12.42 10.12
C LEU A 31 9.66 -12.22 10.15
N LYS A 32 8.88 -13.18 10.66
CA LYS A 32 7.42 -13.04 10.87
C LYS A 32 7.11 -11.84 11.78
N LYS A 33 7.84 -11.69 12.89
CA LYS A 33 7.68 -10.57 13.82
C LYS A 33 7.97 -9.23 13.14
N LEU A 34 9.10 -9.13 12.43
CA LEU A 34 9.48 -7.93 11.68
C LEU A 34 8.46 -7.59 10.59
N LYS A 35 7.95 -8.60 9.85
CA LYS A 35 6.89 -8.42 8.86
C LYS A 35 5.64 -7.81 9.50
N LYS A 36 5.20 -8.33 10.65
CA LYS A 36 4.05 -7.80 11.40
C LYS A 36 4.26 -6.36 11.84
N GLN A 37 5.44 -6.04 12.40
CA GLN A 37 5.77 -4.68 12.83
C GLN A 37 5.80 -3.69 11.65
N LYS A 38 6.40 -4.09 10.54
CA LYS A 38 6.47 -3.26 9.32
C LYS A 38 5.07 -2.99 8.73
N LEU A 39 4.19 -3.99 8.72
CA LEU A 39 2.81 -3.83 8.25
C LEU A 39 2.02 -2.86 9.14
N GLN A 40 2.15 -2.99 10.46
CA GLN A 40 1.52 -2.07 11.42
C GLN A 40 2.05 -0.64 11.26
N GLN A 41 3.36 -0.49 11.04
CA GLN A 41 3.95 0.82 10.75
C GLN A 41 3.38 1.43 9.47
N MET A 42 3.28 0.65 8.38
CA MET A 42 2.73 1.12 7.11
C MET A 42 1.26 1.54 7.23
N GLN A 43 0.45 0.79 7.98
CA GLN A 43 -0.94 1.15 8.30
C GLN A 43 -1.04 2.42 9.16
N ALA A 44 -0.11 2.62 10.10
CA ALA A 44 -0.08 3.84 10.90
C ALA A 44 0.35 5.06 10.07
N GLU A 45 1.32 4.89 9.15
CA GLU A 45 1.77 5.92 8.22
C GLU A 45 0.66 6.32 7.22
N SER A 46 -0.17 5.37 6.78
CA SER A 46 -1.22 5.64 5.81
C SER A 46 -2.41 6.44 6.37
N GLY A 47 -2.58 6.53 7.70
CA GLY A 47 -3.75 7.18 8.32
C GLY A 47 -4.00 8.65 7.94
N PHE A 48 -3.01 9.34 7.37
CA PHE A 48 -3.13 10.72 6.89
C PHE A 48 -2.88 10.86 5.37
N VAL A 49 -2.69 9.75 4.65
CA VAL A 49 -2.41 9.75 3.22
C VAL A 49 -3.69 10.04 2.45
N GLN A 50 -3.58 10.91 1.45
CA GLN A 50 -4.66 11.25 0.52
C GLN A 50 -4.23 10.88 -0.89
N HIS A 51 -4.98 9.99 -1.53
CA HIS A 51 -4.77 9.58 -2.91
C HIS A 51 -5.58 10.48 -3.85
N VAL A 52 -5.05 11.67 -4.13
CA VAL A 52 -5.69 12.64 -5.05
C VAL A 52 -5.76 12.07 -6.46
N GLY A 53 -6.93 12.23 -7.11
CA GLY A 53 -7.20 11.66 -8.43
C GLY A 53 -7.75 10.23 -8.41
N PHE A 54 -7.93 9.64 -7.22
CA PHE A 54 -8.51 8.32 -7.05
C PHE A 54 -9.83 8.41 -6.27
N LYS A 55 -10.84 7.71 -6.76
CA LYS A 55 -12.19 7.67 -6.22
C LYS A 55 -12.56 6.23 -5.90
N CYS A 56 -13.23 6.01 -4.76
CA CYS A 56 -13.74 4.68 -4.45
C CYS A 56 -14.93 4.34 -5.36
N ASP A 57 -14.87 3.23 -6.09
CA ASP A 57 -15.93 2.82 -7.01
C ASP A 57 -17.20 2.31 -6.31
N ASN A 58 -17.09 1.90 -5.04
CA ASN A 58 -18.24 1.44 -4.27
C ASN A 58 -19.01 2.60 -3.58
N CYS A 59 -18.33 3.40 -2.75
CA CYS A 59 -18.98 4.47 -1.97
C CYS A 59 -18.85 5.88 -2.58
N GLY A 60 -17.98 6.05 -3.58
CA GLY A 60 -17.79 7.32 -4.27
C GLY A 60 -16.89 8.34 -3.56
N ILE A 61 -16.23 7.99 -2.44
CA ILE A 61 -15.33 8.92 -1.75
C ILE A 61 -14.13 9.31 -2.63
N GLU A 62 -13.86 10.62 -2.72
CA GLU A 62 -12.77 11.19 -3.52
C GLU A 62 -12.24 12.45 -2.79
N PRO A 63 -10.93 12.55 -2.51
CA PRO A 63 -9.90 11.54 -2.72
C PRO A 63 -10.04 10.36 -1.73
N ILE A 64 -9.55 9.18 -2.11
CA ILE A 64 -9.43 8.05 -1.17
C ILE A 64 -8.46 8.43 -0.04
N GLN A 65 -8.92 8.30 1.21
CA GLN A 65 -8.14 8.57 2.42
C GLN A 65 -7.64 7.26 3.03
N GLY A 66 -6.45 7.26 3.61
CA GLY A 66 -5.90 6.07 4.25
C GLY A 66 -5.20 5.15 3.25
N VAL A 67 -5.54 3.87 3.31
CA VAL A 67 -5.11 2.86 2.33
C VAL A 67 -6.05 2.90 1.12
N ARG A 68 -5.47 2.98 -0.07
CA ARG A 68 -6.20 2.75 -1.33
C ARG A 68 -6.05 1.29 -1.74
N TRP A 69 -7.15 0.62 -2.02
CA TRP A 69 -7.18 -0.77 -2.48
C TRP A 69 -7.41 -0.81 -3.97
N HIS A 70 -6.39 -1.18 -4.73
CA HIS A 70 -6.44 -1.22 -6.19
C HIS A 70 -6.67 -2.65 -6.69
N CYS A 71 -7.62 -2.85 -7.60
CA CYS A 71 -7.84 -4.17 -8.19
C CYS A 71 -6.75 -4.51 -9.22
N GLN A 72 -6.03 -5.62 -9.02
CA GLN A 72 -4.94 -6.06 -9.90
C GLN A 72 -5.40 -6.79 -11.17
N ASP A 73 -6.58 -7.41 -11.11
CA ASP A 73 -7.08 -8.21 -12.23
C ASP A 73 -7.95 -7.41 -13.22
N CYS A 74 -8.39 -6.21 -12.83
CA CYS A 74 -9.13 -5.33 -13.72
C CYS A 74 -8.19 -4.72 -14.78
N PRO A 75 -8.64 -4.57 -16.04
CA PRO A 75 -7.83 -3.99 -17.09
C PRO A 75 -7.51 -2.52 -16.77
N PRO A 76 -6.35 -1.99 -17.21
CA PRO A 76 -5.94 -0.62 -16.90
C PRO A 76 -6.93 0.46 -17.35
N GLU A 77 -7.68 0.21 -18.42
CA GLU A 77 -8.70 1.13 -18.94
C GLU A 77 -9.93 1.23 -18.04
N MET A 78 -10.16 0.22 -17.20
CA MET A 78 -11.25 0.13 -16.22
C MET A 78 -10.71 -0.35 -14.89
N SER A 79 -9.64 0.28 -14.42
CA SER A 79 -9.10 0.03 -13.09
C SER A 79 -10.11 0.46 -12.03
N LEU A 80 -10.33 -0.40 -11.04
CA LEU A 80 -11.15 -0.07 -9.90
C LEU A 80 -10.29 0.15 -8.66
N ASP A 81 -10.69 1.15 -7.87
CA ASP A 81 -10.09 1.51 -6.61
C ASP A 81 -11.14 1.57 -5.50
N PHE A 82 -10.77 1.10 -4.30
CA PHE A 82 -11.63 1.08 -3.14
C PHE A 82 -10.95 1.78 -1.95
N CYS A 83 -11.74 2.41 -1.10
CA CYS A 83 -11.25 2.88 0.20
C CYS A 83 -11.17 1.71 1.18
N ASP A 84 -10.45 1.90 2.29
CA ASP A 84 -10.26 0.87 3.32
C ASP A 84 -11.58 0.33 3.89
N SER A 85 -12.63 1.15 3.98
CA SER A 85 -13.94 0.70 4.45
C SER A 85 -14.74 -0.11 3.42
N CYS A 86 -14.31 -0.12 2.16
CA CYS A 86 -14.97 -0.83 1.07
C CYS A 86 -14.15 -2.00 0.50
N SER A 87 -12.95 -2.26 1.03
CA SER A 87 -12.10 -3.37 0.55
C SER A 87 -12.76 -4.74 0.70
N ASP A 88 -13.53 -4.92 1.77
CA ASP A 88 -14.16 -6.19 2.11
C ASP A 88 -15.60 -6.29 1.59
N CYS A 89 -16.05 -5.30 0.80
CA CYS A 89 -17.38 -5.32 0.21
C CYS A 89 -17.38 -6.19 -1.05
N LEU A 90 -18.39 -7.06 -1.18
CA LEU A 90 -18.65 -7.79 -2.42
C LEU A 90 -19.20 -6.81 -3.48
N HIS A 91 -18.29 -6.15 -4.19
CA HIS A 91 -18.61 -5.32 -5.34
C HIS A 91 -18.44 -6.17 -6.60
N GLU A 92 -19.46 -6.23 -7.44
CA GLU A 92 -19.39 -6.93 -8.71
C GLU A 92 -19.80 -6.00 -9.84
N THR A 93 -18.98 -5.97 -10.89
CA THR A 93 -19.32 -5.30 -12.14
C THR A 93 -19.21 -6.30 -13.30
N ASP A 94 -19.42 -5.83 -14.53
CA ASP A 94 -19.23 -6.67 -15.72
C ASP A 94 -17.79 -7.19 -15.83
N ILE A 95 -16.82 -6.46 -15.25
CA ILE A 95 -15.39 -6.74 -15.36
C ILE A 95 -14.79 -7.16 -14.01
N HIS A 96 -15.22 -6.55 -12.90
CA HIS A 96 -14.73 -6.89 -11.57
C HIS A 96 -15.58 -8.00 -10.93
N LYS A 97 -14.91 -9.01 -10.38
CA LYS A 97 -15.52 -10.13 -9.67
C LYS A 97 -14.99 -10.21 -8.25
N GLU A 98 -15.74 -10.85 -7.37
CA GLU A 98 -15.34 -11.07 -5.97
C GLU A 98 -14.00 -11.83 -5.83
N ASP A 99 -13.66 -12.64 -6.84
CA ASP A 99 -12.40 -13.40 -6.89
C ASP A 99 -11.17 -12.54 -7.25
N HIS A 100 -11.36 -11.28 -7.63
CA HIS A 100 -10.25 -10.41 -8.01
C HIS A 100 -9.41 -9.99 -6.80
N GLN A 101 -8.10 -9.96 -6.98
CA GLN A 101 -7.15 -9.59 -5.94
C GLN A 101 -7.03 -8.06 -5.82
N LEU A 102 -7.25 -7.55 -4.61
CA LEU A 102 -6.99 -6.16 -4.26
C LEU A 102 -5.57 -5.99 -3.69
N GLU A 103 -4.82 -5.02 -4.20
CA GLU A 103 -3.52 -4.60 -3.66
C GLU A 103 -3.68 -3.33 -2.80
N PRO A 104 -3.18 -3.34 -1.55
CA PRO A 104 -3.17 -2.16 -0.71
C PRO A 104 -2.03 -1.21 -1.08
N VAL A 105 -2.37 0.05 -1.32
CA VAL A 105 -1.46 1.16 -1.59
C VAL A 105 -1.45 2.08 -0.37
N TYR A 106 -0.33 2.08 0.36
CA TYR A 106 -0.18 2.80 1.65
C TYR A 106 0.33 4.25 1.52
N ARG A 107 0.85 4.63 0.35
CA ARG A 107 1.46 5.94 0.10
C ARG A 107 0.90 6.55 -1.16
N SER A 108 0.62 7.85 -1.14
CA SER A 108 0.25 8.59 -2.34
C SER A 108 1.46 8.69 -3.26
N GLU A 109 1.27 8.49 -4.56
CA GLU A 109 2.29 8.82 -5.55
C GLU A 109 2.56 10.32 -5.51
N THR A 110 3.70 10.71 -4.95
CA THR A 110 4.18 12.09 -5.05
C THR A 110 4.84 12.23 -6.41
N PHE A 111 4.15 12.81 -7.38
CA PHE A 111 4.69 13.20 -8.70
C PHE A 111 5.72 14.33 -8.63
N LEU A 112 6.34 14.55 -7.47
CA LEU A 112 7.43 15.50 -7.34
C LEU A 112 8.66 14.83 -7.91
N ASP A 113 9.08 15.30 -9.09
CA ASP A 113 10.37 14.91 -9.64
C ASP A 113 11.45 15.21 -8.59
N ARG A 114 12.31 14.22 -8.34
CA ARG A 114 13.29 14.28 -7.25
C ARG A 114 14.29 15.42 -7.43
N ASP A 115 14.49 15.88 -8.66
CA ASP A 115 15.29 17.04 -9.05
C ASP A 115 14.54 18.38 -8.89
N TYR A 116 13.21 18.36 -8.70
CA TYR A 116 12.42 19.55 -8.34
C TYR A 116 12.56 19.91 -6.85
N CYS A 117 12.73 18.91 -5.98
CA CYS A 117 13.04 19.13 -4.57
C CYS A 117 14.50 19.56 -4.42
N VAL A 118 14.72 20.86 -4.20
CA VAL A 118 16.02 21.52 -4.04
C VAL A 118 17.02 20.63 -3.29
N SER A 119 17.92 20.00 -4.05
CA SER A 119 19.07 19.33 -3.48
C SER A 119 19.83 20.34 -2.61
N GLN A 120 20.39 19.89 -1.49
CA GLN A 120 21.23 20.68 -0.57
C GLN A 120 22.55 21.18 -1.22
N GLY A 121 22.61 21.27 -2.54
CA GLY A 121 23.70 21.83 -3.32
C GLY A 121 23.42 23.28 -3.66
N THR A 122 24.46 24.09 -3.59
CA THR A 122 24.48 25.54 -3.78
C THR A 122 24.22 26.00 -5.23
N SER A 123 23.23 25.42 -5.92
CA SER A 123 22.83 25.85 -7.28
C SER A 123 21.56 26.68 -7.22
N TYR A 124 21.63 27.87 -7.84
CA TYR A 124 20.54 28.85 -7.93
C TYR A 124 19.22 28.22 -8.40
N ASN A 125 18.14 28.48 -7.67
CA ASN A 125 16.79 28.05 -8.01
C ASN A 125 16.07 29.17 -8.78
N TYR A 126 15.47 28.85 -9.93
CA TYR A 126 14.77 29.83 -10.78
C TYR A 126 13.44 30.32 -10.18
N LEU A 127 12.96 29.69 -9.11
CA LEU A 127 11.82 30.10 -8.29
C LEU A 127 12.25 30.91 -7.05
N ASP A 128 13.53 31.16 -6.86
CA ASP A 128 14.02 32.05 -5.81
C ASP A 128 13.55 33.49 -6.11
N PRO A 129 12.86 34.19 -5.19
CA PRO A 129 12.52 35.61 -5.37
C PRO A 129 13.73 36.51 -5.62
N ASN A 130 14.93 36.06 -5.26
CA ASN A 130 16.20 36.72 -5.54
C ASN A 130 16.92 36.16 -6.79
N TYR A 131 16.23 35.45 -7.67
CA TYR A 131 16.81 34.92 -8.91
C TYR A 131 17.16 36.06 -9.88
N PHE A 132 18.45 36.37 -9.97
CA PHE A 132 19.01 37.34 -10.92
C PHE A 132 19.94 36.63 -11.92
N PRO A 133 19.45 36.25 -13.12
CA PRO A 133 20.25 35.62 -14.14
C PRO A 133 21.04 36.68 -14.91
N ALA A 134 22.04 37.29 -14.27
CA ALA A 134 22.96 38.19 -14.93
C ALA A 134 24.35 38.13 -14.30
N ASN A 135 25.26 37.42 -14.96
CA ASN A 135 26.57 37.96 -15.32
C ASN A 135 27.19 37.02 -16.37
N ARG A 136 27.05 37.43 -17.63
CA ARG A 136 27.91 37.02 -18.73
C ARG A 136 29.14 37.92 -18.75
#